data_AF-A0A3C0WBU4-F1
#
_entry.id   AF-A0A3C0WBU4-F1
#
_cell.length_a   1.000
_cell.length_b   1.000
_cell.length_c   1.000
_cell.angle_alpha   90.00
_cell.angle_beta   90.00
_cell.angle_gamma   90.00
#
_symmetry.space_group_name_H-M   'P 1'
#
loop_
_entity.id
_entity.type
_entity.pdbx_description
1 polymer ?
#
loop_
_entity_poly.entity_id
_entity_poly.type
_entity_poly.pdbx_seq_one_letter_code
_entity_poly.pdbx_strand_id
1 'polypeptide(L)'
;MKHRIITAVVLSTAILCLTLLAACGSGEPTLKDFEAIKEGTPRSEVLEKFGEPDSGLSGLFGDIYNCEDQLAIVYYDSSAGYRDDAPVLEVIITERQIKND
;
A
#
# COMPACT_ATOMS: atom_id res chain seq x y z
N MET A 1 44.58 -31.99 -3.70
CA MET A 1 43.77 -31.04 -2.90
C MET A 1 43.31 -29.92 -3.82
N LYS A 2 42.03 -29.48 -3.68
CA LYS A 2 41.40 -28.25 -4.22
C LYS A 2 41.48 -28.12 -5.75
N HIS A 3 40.37 -28.07 -6.49
CA HIS A 3 39.42 -26.97 -6.46
C HIS A 3 37.98 -27.46 -6.57
N ARG A 4 37.31 -27.41 -5.43
CA ARG A 4 35.85 -27.46 -5.29
C ARG A 4 35.35 -26.02 -5.52
N ILE A 5 34.07 -25.89 -5.88
CA ILE A 5 33.18 -24.73 -5.62
C ILE A 5 33.29 -23.51 -6.55
N ILE A 6 32.93 -23.59 -7.84
CA ILE A 6 32.49 -22.37 -8.58
C ILE A 6 31.39 -22.71 -9.59
N THR A 7 30.31 -23.37 -9.18
CA THR A 7 29.19 -23.69 -10.11
C THR A 7 27.81 -23.46 -9.49
N ALA A 8 27.70 -22.84 -8.31
CA ALA A 8 26.43 -22.83 -7.55
C ALA A 8 26.00 -21.46 -6.99
N VAL A 9 26.63 -20.34 -7.39
CA VAL A 9 26.35 -19.02 -6.76
C VAL A 9 25.63 -18.05 -7.70
N VAL A 10 25.70 -18.22 -9.02
CA VAL A 10 25.10 -17.25 -9.96
C VAL A 10 23.63 -17.55 -10.25
N LEU A 11 23.17 -18.78 -10.02
CA LEU A 11 21.77 -19.16 -10.27
C LEU A 11 20.83 -18.85 -9.10
N SER A 12 21.37 -18.56 -7.92
CA SER A 12 20.59 -18.30 -6.69
C SER A 12 20.20 -16.84 -6.49
N THR A 13 20.86 -15.89 -7.16
CA THR A 13 20.49 -14.46 -7.12
C THR A 13 19.28 -14.13 -8.00
N ALA A 14 19.04 -14.88 -9.07
CA ALA A 14 17.86 -14.70 -9.91
C ALA A 14 16.57 -15.17 -9.22
N ILE A 15 16.66 -16.22 -8.40
CA ILE A 15 15.50 -16.79 -7.69
C ILE A 15 15.10 -15.88 -6.51
N LEU A 16 16.07 -15.23 -5.84
CA LEU A 16 15.76 -14.32 -4.74
C LEU A 16 15.02 -13.05 -5.22
N CYS A 17 15.32 -12.56 -6.43
CA CYS A 17 14.57 -11.44 -7.02
C CYS A 17 13.16 -11.87 -7.48
N LEU A 18 13.00 -13.10 -7.95
CA LEU A 18 11.69 -13.63 -8.37
C LEU A 18 10.76 -13.92 -7.18
N THR A 19 11.31 -14.24 -5.99
CA THR A 19 10.50 -14.46 -4.78
C THR A 19 10.01 -13.17 -4.13
N LEU A 20 10.69 -12.03 -4.31
CA LEU A 20 10.14 -10.74 -3.85
C LEU A 20 8.96 -10.26 -4.71
N LEU A 21 8.93 -10.63 -5.99
CA LEU A 21 7.84 -10.27 -6.89
C LEU A 21 6.54 -11.07 -6.65
N ALA A 22 6.64 -12.22 -5.98
CA ALA A 22 5.51 -13.11 -5.71
C ALA A 22 4.81 -12.83 -4.36
N ALA A 23 5.26 -11.82 -3.62
CA ALA A 23 4.56 -11.32 -2.44
C ALA A 23 3.73 -10.06 -2.77
N CYS A 24 3.19 -9.95 -3.99
CA CYS A 24 1.88 -9.32 -4.15
C CYS A 24 0.88 -10.21 -3.43
N GLY A 25 0.80 -10.07 -2.11
CA GLY A 25 -0.19 -10.76 -1.30
C GLY A 25 -1.55 -10.44 -1.88
N SER A 26 -2.17 -11.40 -2.56
CA SER A 26 -3.53 -11.28 -3.06
C SER A 26 -4.56 -11.39 -1.93
N GLY A 27 -4.16 -11.05 -0.69
CA GLY A 27 -5.09 -10.82 0.39
C GLY A 27 -5.58 -9.39 0.23
N GLU A 28 -6.90 -9.21 0.32
CA GLU A 28 -7.45 -7.87 0.44
C GLU A 28 -6.73 -7.15 1.60
N PRO A 29 -6.37 -5.87 1.43
CA PRO A 29 -5.67 -5.13 2.46
C PRO A 29 -6.46 -5.16 3.77
N THR A 30 -5.78 -5.41 4.88
CA THR A 30 -6.43 -5.45 6.19
C THR A 30 -6.42 -4.05 6.83
N LEU A 31 -7.29 -3.81 7.81
CA LEU A 31 -7.28 -2.56 8.58
C LEU A 31 -5.92 -2.27 9.23
N LYS A 32 -5.23 -3.31 9.71
CA LYS A 32 -3.87 -3.18 10.26
C LYS A 32 -2.85 -2.70 9.25
N ASP A 33 -3.07 -2.99 7.96
CA ASP A 33 -2.20 -2.48 6.91
C ASP A 33 -2.35 -0.96 6.76
N PHE A 34 -3.57 -0.44 6.87
CA PHE A 34 -3.84 1.00 6.85
C PHE A 34 -3.30 1.71 8.11
N GLU A 35 -3.46 1.11 9.29
CA GLU A 35 -2.90 1.65 10.54
C GLU A 35 -1.36 1.75 10.52
N ALA A 36 -0.71 0.92 9.70
CA ALA A 36 0.74 0.91 9.56
C ALA A 36 1.29 1.97 8.59
N ILE A 37 0.41 2.67 7.85
CA ILE A 37 0.81 3.79 7.00
C ILE A 37 1.34 4.91 7.90
N LYS A 38 2.50 5.45 7.54
CA LYS A 38 3.14 6.52 8.32
C LYS A 38 2.88 7.86 7.65
N GLU A 39 2.82 8.91 8.45
CA GLU A 39 2.92 10.28 7.94
C GLU A 39 4.16 10.41 7.06
N GLY A 40 4.01 11.07 5.91
CA GLY A 40 5.07 11.23 4.92
C GLY A 40 5.19 10.11 3.89
N THR A 41 4.48 8.97 4.05
CA THR A 41 4.43 7.94 3.00
C THR A 41 3.88 8.55 1.71
N PRO A 42 4.54 8.38 0.55
CA PRO A 42 4.04 8.94 -0.70
C PRO A 42 2.80 8.17 -1.17
N ARG A 43 1.87 8.87 -1.81
CA ARG A 43 0.65 8.27 -2.38
C ARG A 43 0.93 7.08 -3.30
N SER A 44 2.01 7.10 -4.07
CA SER A 44 2.43 5.99 -4.94
C SER A 44 2.65 4.69 -4.17
N GLU A 45 3.24 4.75 -2.97
CA GLU A 45 3.45 3.57 -2.12
C GLU A 45 2.13 3.06 -1.54
N VAL A 46 1.17 3.98 -1.27
CA VAL A 46 -0.19 3.59 -0.88
C VAL A 46 -0.88 2.87 -2.05
N LEU A 47 -0.84 3.42 -3.26
CA LEU A 47 -1.43 2.78 -4.44
C LEU A 47 -0.77 1.44 -4.79
N GLU A 48 0.56 1.33 -4.65
CA GLU A 48 1.27 0.07 -4.87
C GLU A 48 0.83 -1.02 -3.89
N LYS A 49 0.60 -0.66 -2.62
CA LYS A 49 0.24 -1.61 -1.56
C LYS A 49 -1.26 -1.94 -1.52
N PHE A 50 -2.11 -0.96 -1.75
CA PHE A 50 -3.56 -1.05 -1.54
C PHE A 50 -4.38 -1.06 -2.84
N GLY A 51 -3.76 -0.73 -3.98
CA GLY A 51 -4.43 -0.57 -5.25
C GLY A 51 -5.15 0.79 -5.37
N GLU A 52 -5.96 0.90 -6.41
CA GLU A 52 -6.80 2.07 -6.66
C GLU A 52 -7.86 2.22 -5.55
N PRO A 53 -8.10 3.45 -5.06
CA PRO A 53 -9.14 3.67 -4.07
C PRO A 53 -10.55 3.45 -4.63
N ASP A 54 -11.47 3.05 -3.78
CA ASP A 54 -12.89 2.93 -4.11
C ASP A 54 -13.53 4.28 -4.44
N SER A 55 -13.07 5.34 -3.79
CA SER A 55 -13.53 6.71 -4.03
C SER A 55 -12.47 7.73 -3.60
N GLY A 56 -12.59 8.96 -4.10
CA GLY A 56 -11.80 10.10 -3.65
C GLY A 56 -12.63 11.11 -2.88
N LEU A 57 -12.00 11.85 -1.97
CA LEU A 57 -12.60 13.01 -1.33
C LEU A 57 -12.61 14.24 -2.26
N SER A 58 -13.70 14.99 -2.27
CA SER A 58 -13.78 16.26 -2.98
C SER A 58 -13.15 17.38 -2.14
N GLY A 59 -11.97 17.87 -2.54
CA GLY A 59 -11.32 19.04 -1.96
C GLY A 59 -10.15 18.72 -1.02
N LEU A 60 -10.41 18.05 0.11
CA LEU A 60 -9.34 17.47 0.94
C LEU A 60 -8.82 16.25 0.19
N PHE A 61 -7.70 16.40 -0.50
CA PHE A 61 -7.10 15.32 -1.28
C PHE A 61 -6.95 14.05 -0.44
N GLY A 62 -7.67 12.99 -0.80
CA GLY A 62 -7.68 11.77 -0.02
C GLY A 62 -8.37 10.62 -0.72
N ASP A 63 -7.87 9.44 -0.39
CA ASP A 63 -8.24 8.16 -0.96
C ASP A 63 -9.10 7.40 0.05
N ILE A 64 -10.23 6.85 -0.41
CA ILE A 64 -11.18 6.10 0.41
C ILE A 64 -11.12 4.64 -0.02
N TYR A 65 -10.84 3.77 0.95
CA TYR A 65 -10.79 2.33 0.78
C TYR A 65 -11.86 1.66 1.63
N ASN A 66 -12.62 0.77 1.00
CA ASN A 66 -13.63 -0.06 1.64
C ASN A 66 -12.96 -1.28 2.31
N CYS A 67 -13.07 -1.37 3.63
CA CYS A 67 -12.52 -2.49 4.41
C CYS A 67 -13.66 -3.19 5.15
N GLU A 68 -14.33 -4.15 4.51
CA GLU A 68 -15.51 -4.85 5.07
C GLU A 68 -16.56 -3.89 5.67
N ASP A 69 -16.67 -3.81 6.99
CA ASP A 69 -17.60 -2.96 7.76
C ASP A 69 -17.05 -1.55 8.05
N GLN A 70 -15.84 -1.27 7.62
CA GLN A 70 -15.11 -0.04 7.88
C GLN A 70 -14.68 0.66 6.59
N LEU A 71 -14.26 1.90 6.76
CA LEU A 71 -13.68 2.78 5.75
C LEU A 71 -12.32 3.23 6.26
N ALA A 72 -11.29 3.04 5.44
CA ALA A 72 -10.00 3.68 5.63
C ALA A 72 -9.92 4.90 4.72
N ILE A 73 -9.69 6.06 5.30
CA ILE A 73 -9.55 7.34 4.60
C ILE A 73 -8.10 7.80 4.78
N VAL A 74 -7.37 7.87 3.69
CA VAL A 74 -5.97 8.33 3.66
C VAL A 74 -5.95 9.77 3.14
N TYR A 75 -5.55 10.71 3.99
CA TYR A 75 -5.42 12.12 3.64
C TYR A 75 -4.00 12.42 3.18
N TYR A 76 -3.87 13.24 2.14
CA TYR A 76 -2.58 13.68 1.60
C TYR A 76 -2.39 15.19 1.75
N ASP A 77 -1.13 15.63 1.75
CA ASP A 77 -0.81 17.04 1.77
C ASP A 77 -1.24 17.73 0.47
N SER A 78 -2.25 18.58 0.61
CA SER A 78 -2.80 19.41 -0.46
C SER A 78 -1.81 20.39 -1.09
N SER A 79 -0.73 20.74 -0.39
CA SER A 79 0.31 21.64 -0.91
C SER A 79 1.03 21.05 -2.13
N ALA A 80 1.10 19.72 -2.20
CA ALA A 80 1.64 18.97 -3.34
C ALA A 80 0.61 18.74 -4.46
N GLY A 81 -0.67 19.03 -4.22
CA GLY A 81 -1.78 18.67 -5.10
C GLY A 81 -2.09 17.17 -5.09
N TYR A 82 -3.08 16.73 -5.87
CA TYR A 82 -3.39 15.29 -6.04
C TYR A 82 -2.38 14.63 -6.98
N ARG A 83 -1.19 14.35 -6.45
CA ARG A 83 -0.09 13.73 -7.19
C ARG A 83 0.35 12.46 -6.48
N ASP A 84 0.97 11.56 -7.22
CA ASP A 84 1.43 10.29 -6.66
C ASP A 84 2.59 10.46 -5.67
N ASP A 85 3.26 11.62 -5.67
CA ASP A 85 4.26 11.98 -4.68
C ASP A 85 3.70 12.77 -3.48
N ALA A 86 2.38 12.96 -3.40
CA ALA A 86 1.76 13.65 -2.28
C ALA A 86 1.93 12.83 -0.98
N PRO A 87 2.52 13.40 0.08
CA PRO A 87 2.77 12.68 1.32
C PRO A 87 1.47 12.50 2.11
N VAL A 88 1.30 11.35 2.74
CA VAL A 88 0.24 11.09 3.71
C VAL A 88 0.36 12.05 4.89
N LEU A 89 -0.74 12.71 5.24
CA LEU A 89 -0.88 13.51 6.45
C LEU A 89 -1.48 12.70 7.59
N GLU A 90 -2.54 11.95 7.30
CA GLU A 90 -3.32 11.26 8.30
C GLU A 90 -4.04 10.07 7.68
N VAL A 91 -4.24 9.02 8.47
CA VAL A 91 -5.14 7.91 8.13
C VAL A 91 -6.23 7.83 9.19
N ILE A 92 -7.48 7.90 8.74
CA ILE A 92 -8.66 7.76 9.59
C ILE A 92 -9.35 6.44 9.25
N ILE A 93 -9.60 5.64 10.28
CA ILE A 93 -10.42 4.42 10.15
C ILE A 93 -11.73 4.68 10.87
N THR A 94 -12.84 4.40 10.19
CA THR A 94 -14.17 4.62 10.73
C THR A 94 -15.15 3.53 10.29
N GLU A 95 -16.19 3.29 11.08
CA GLU A 95 -17.26 2.37 10.71
C GLU A 95 -18.04 2.91 9.52
N ARG A 96 -18.32 2.03 8.55
CA ARG A 96 -19.19 2.37 7.43
C ARG A 96 -20.60 2.54 7.97
N GLN A 97 -21.14 3.75 7.85
CA GLN A 97 -22.55 3.99 8.17
C GLN A 97 -23.43 3.32 7.12
N ILE A 98 -23.85 2.08 7.40
CA ILE A 98 -24.85 1.38 6.60
C ILE A 98 -26.20 1.98 7.01
N LYS A 99 -26.77 2.83 6.15
CA LYS A 99 -28.19 3.19 6.28
C LYS A 99 -29.00 1.92 6.02
N ASN A 100 -29.64 1.41 7.06
CA ASN A 100 -30.73 0.46 6.89
C ASN A 100 -31.93 1.26 6.37
N ASP A 101 -32.18 1.16 5.07
CA ASP A 101 -33.41 1.65 4.42
C ASP A 101 -34.62 0.76 4.79
#